data_AF-A0A2E4YBK0-F1
#
_entry.id   AF-A0A2E4YBK0-F1
#
_cell.length_a   1.000
_cell.length_b   1.000
_cell.length_c   1.000
_cell.angle_alpha   90.00
_cell.angle_beta   90.00
_cell.angle_gamma   90.00
#
_symmetry.space_group_name_H-M   'P 1'
#
loop_
_entity.id
_entity.type
_entity.pdbx_description
1 polymer ?
#
loop_
_entity_poly.entity_id
_entity_poly.type
_entity_poly.pdbx_seq_one_letter_code
_entity_poly.pdbx_strand_id
1 'polypeptide(L)'
;MNTFELTTLVDITKTNARRGEDKLAYGQQQNYMSVMQTLGLRTNVEVSDPIFKKQKATGFGSDYANKNLNVWRCIVSVEQDESHSTDMMQEDFDMVPVVKNLNENANIEEALFCTSDSKKCNILFKILVEDDKYSI
;
A
#
# COMPACT_ATOMS: atom_id res chain seq x y z
N MET A 1 4.11 16.91 11.28
CA MET A 1 4.51 15.92 10.25
C MET A 1 4.15 14.53 10.71
N ASN A 2 3.15 13.94 10.07
CA ASN A 2 2.71 12.59 10.40
C ASN A 2 3.38 11.59 9.45
N THR A 3 3.82 10.47 10.00
CA THR A 3 4.40 9.37 9.21
C THR A 3 3.50 8.15 9.33
N PHE A 4 3.21 7.51 8.21
CA PHE A 4 2.40 6.32 8.11
C PHE A 4 3.18 5.19 7.46
N GLU A 5 2.86 3.96 7.82
CA GLU A 5 3.27 2.75 7.12
C GLU A 5 2.09 2.25 6.28
N LEU A 6 2.31 2.10 4.97
CA LEU A 6 1.41 1.41 4.05
C LEU A 6 1.97 0.02 3.79
N THR A 7 1.17 -1.00 4.02
CA THR A 7 1.55 -2.40 3.75
C THR A 7 0.49 -3.06 2.88
N THR A 8 0.89 -3.73 1.78
CA THR A 8 -0.06 -4.34 0.84
C THR A 8 0.41 -5.70 0.30
N LEU A 9 -0.56 -6.50 -0.13
CA LEU A 9 -0.35 -7.76 -0.85
C LEU A 9 -0.31 -7.58 -2.39
N VAL A 10 -0.60 -6.37 -2.88
CA VAL A 10 -0.50 -6.02 -4.30
C VAL A 10 0.94 -5.66 -4.63
N ASP A 11 1.46 -6.13 -5.77
CA ASP A 11 2.79 -5.75 -6.23
C ASP A 11 2.81 -4.29 -6.70
N ILE A 12 3.42 -3.43 -5.88
CA ILE A 12 3.60 -1.99 -6.10
C ILE A 12 5.07 -1.64 -6.38
N THR A 13 5.86 -2.58 -6.90
CA THR A 13 7.29 -2.33 -7.18
C THR A 13 7.47 -1.14 -8.12
N LYS A 14 8.25 -0.14 -7.70
CA LYS A 14 8.58 1.03 -8.53
C LYS A 14 9.67 0.68 -9.53
N THR A 15 9.28 0.50 -10.79
CA THR A 15 10.20 0.12 -11.88
C THR A 15 10.58 1.28 -12.79
N ASN A 16 9.82 2.38 -12.74
CA ASN A 16 9.85 3.50 -13.68
C ASN A 16 9.54 3.11 -15.15
N ALA A 17 8.97 1.92 -15.36
CA ALA A 17 8.66 1.43 -16.70
C ALA A 17 7.56 2.25 -17.40
N ARG A 18 7.69 2.40 -18.72
CA ARG A 18 6.80 3.17 -19.59
C ARG A 18 5.97 2.26 -20.49
N ARG A 19 4.94 2.83 -21.11
CA ARG A 19 4.09 2.13 -22.05
C ARG A 19 4.92 1.55 -23.20
N GLY A 20 4.78 0.24 -23.44
CA GLY A 20 5.48 -0.48 -24.50
C GLY A 20 6.76 -1.19 -24.05
N GLU A 21 7.21 -0.96 -22.81
CA GLU A 21 8.28 -1.75 -22.19
C GLU A 21 7.75 -3.07 -21.63
N ASP A 22 8.56 -3.76 -20.83
CA ASP A 22 8.21 -5.04 -20.23
C ASP A 22 6.85 -4.97 -19.51
N LYS A 23 5.96 -5.93 -19.82
CA LYS A 23 4.56 -5.91 -19.35
C LYS A 23 4.46 -6.06 -17.84
N LEU A 24 5.33 -6.89 -17.25
CA LEU A 24 5.36 -7.10 -15.80
C LEU A 24 5.82 -5.81 -15.13
N ALA A 25 6.97 -5.26 -15.54
CA ALA A 25 7.50 -4.02 -15.01
C ALA A 25 6.53 -2.84 -15.16
N TYR A 26 5.85 -2.75 -16.31
CA TYR A 26 4.83 -1.73 -16.55
C TYR A 26 3.63 -1.89 -15.61
N GLY A 27 3.12 -3.12 -15.42
CA GLY A 27 2.02 -3.39 -14.48
C GLY A 27 2.36 -3.02 -13.04
N GLN A 28 3.57 -3.35 -12.59
CA GLN A 28 4.09 -2.96 -11.26
C GLN A 28 4.13 -1.43 -11.11
N GLN A 29 4.62 -0.73 -12.14
CA GLN A 29 4.64 0.72 -12.14
C GLN A 29 3.23 1.32 -12.12
N GLN A 30 2.26 0.73 -12.81
CA GLN A 30 0.87 1.20 -12.78
C GLN A 30 0.29 1.11 -11.36
N ASN A 31 0.49 -0.02 -10.66
CA ASN A 31 0.06 -0.16 -9.27
C ASN A 31 0.74 0.85 -8.33
N TYR A 32 2.05 1.05 -8.47
CA TYR A 32 2.77 2.09 -7.72
C TYR A 32 2.18 3.49 -7.99
N MET A 33 1.90 3.82 -9.24
CA MET A 33 1.30 5.10 -9.61
C MET A 33 -0.12 5.26 -9.06
N SER A 34 -0.91 4.19 -8.98
CA SER A 34 -2.22 4.21 -8.31
C SER A 34 -2.07 4.56 -6.83
N VAL A 35 -1.13 3.94 -6.12
CA VAL A 35 -0.83 4.27 -4.71
C VAL A 35 -0.49 5.76 -4.55
N MET A 36 0.43 6.28 -5.37
CA MET A 36 0.85 7.69 -5.31
C MET A 36 -0.32 8.65 -5.58
N GLN A 37 -1.17 8.34 -6.57
CA GLN A 37 -2.32 9.17 -6.91
C GLN A 37 -3.39 9.14 -5.83
N THR A 38 -3.69 7.97 -5.26
CA THR A 38 -4.69 7.81 -4.20
C THR A 38 -4.27 8.55 -2.93
N LEU A 39 -3.02 8.40 -2.48
CA LEU A 39 -2.49 9.19 -1.35
C LEU A 39 -2.52 10.70 -1.63
N GLY A 40 -2.27 11.08 -2.88
CA GLY A 40 -2.26 12.47 -3.35
C GLY A 40 -3.63 13.13 -3.47
N LEU A 41 -4.74 12.41 -3.25
CA LEU A 41 -6.10 12.97 -3.39
C LEU A 41 -6.39 14.08 -2.40
N ARG A 42 -5.84 13.98 -1.18
CA ARG A 42 -6.16 14.90 -0.07
C ARG A 42 -5.08 15.95 0.15
N THR A 43 -3.83 15.57 -0.04
CA THR A 43 -2.67 16.43 0.24
C THR A 43 -1.45 15.93 -0.53
N ASN A 44 -0.43 16.77 -0.64
CA ASN A 44 0.86 16.32 -1.15
C ASN A 44 1.54 15.42 -0.12
N VAL A 45 2.07 14.30 -0.59
CA VAL A 45 2.76 13.31 0.24
C VAL A 45 4.15 13.00 -0.31
N GLU A 46 5.06 12.65 0.59
CA GLU A 46 6.31 11.98 0.23
C GLU A 46 6.17 10.48 0.51
N VAL A 47 6.60 9.65 -0.43
CA VAL A 47 6.48 8.19 -0.31
C VAL A 47 7.82 7.54 -0.58
N SER A 48 8.29 6.72 0.35
CA SER A 48 9.51 5.94 0.17
C SER A 48 9.35 4.90 -0.94
N ASP A 49 10.46 4.49 -1.55
CA ASP A 49 10.42 3.35 -2.47
C ASP A 49 9.88 2.09 -1.75
N PRO A 50 8.98 1.32 -2.38
CA PRO A 50 8.42 0.12 -1.75
C PRO A 50 9.48 -0.95 -1.52
N ILE A 51 9.48 -1.52 -0.31
CA ILE A 51 10.34 -2.63 0.07
C ILE A 51 9.53 -3.92 0.02
N PHE A 52 10.04 -4.89 -0.74
CA PHE A 52 9.46 -6.23 -0.83
C PHE A 52 10.02 -7.16 0.24
N LYS A 53 9.14 -7.96 0.86
CA LYS A 53 9.53 -9.09 1.71
C LYS A 53 8.51 -10.22 1.66
N LYS A 54 8.99 -11.46 1.55
CA LYS A 54 8.17 -12.65 1.79
C LYS A 54 8.06 -12.90 3.29
N GLN A 55 6.85 -12.82 3.85
CA GLN A 55 6.61 -12.93 5.29
C GLN A 55 5.18 -13.39 5.61
N LYS A 56 4.88 -13.63 6.89
CA LYS A 56 3.50 -13.87 7.32
C LYS A 56 2.64 -12.63 7.08
N ALA A 57 1.49 -12.80 6.44
CA ALA A 57 0.49 -11.77 6.26
C ALA A 57 -0.33 -11.58 7.55
N THR A 58 0.16 -10.73 8.45
CA THR A 58 -0.50 -10.37 9.70
C THR A 58 -1.33 -9.11 9.51
N GLY A 59 -2.56 -9.09 10.04
CA GLY A 59 -3.47 -7.94 9.99
C GLY A 59 -4.33 -7.85 8.72
N PHE A 60 -4.00 -8.59 7.67
CA PHE A 60 -4.80 -8.67 6.45
C PHE A 60 -6.09 -9.48 6.65
N GLY A 61 -6.97 -9.41 5.65
CA GLY A 61 -8.22 -10.15 5.65
C GLY A 61 -8.04 -11.65 5.87
N SER A 62 -9.09 -12.32 6.38
CA SER A 62 -9.02 -13.72 6.80
C SER A 62 -8.59 -14.69 5.69
N ASP A 63 -8.80 -14.33 4.41
CA ASP A 63 -8.37 -15.16 3.29
C ASP A 63 -6.84 -15.15 3.10
N TYR A 64 -6.15 -14.19 3.71
CA TYR A 64 -4.70 -14.01 3.63
C TYR A 64 -4.00 -14.27 4.96
N ALA A 65 -4.72 -14.11 6.08
CA ALA A 65 -4.18 -14.15 7.42
C ALA A 65 -3.29 -15.38 7.68
N ASN A 66 -2.12 -15.14 8.28
CA ASN A 66 -1.13 -16.15 8.69
C ASN A 66 -0.47 -16.95 7.55
N LYS A 67 -0.79 -16.69 6.27
CA LYS A 67 -0.09 -17.27 5.13
C LYS A 67 1.25 -16.56 4.91
N ASN A 68 2.26 -17.30 4.43
CA ASN A 68 3.52 -16.70 3.99
C ASN A 68 3.35 -16.11 2.59
N LEU A 69 3.11 -14.80 2.54
CA LEU A 69 2.82 -14.05 1.31
C LEU A 69 3.93 -13.05 0.98
N ASN A 70 3.90 -12.59 -0.26
CA ASN A 70 4.68 -11.48 -0.77
C ASN A 70 4.02 -10.19 -0.28
N VAL A 71 4.78 -9.38 0.45
CA VAL A 71 4.29 -8.16 1.08
C VAL A 71 5.16 -6.99 0.67
N TRP A 72 4.53 -5.90 0.26
CA TRP A 72 5.18 -4.63 -0.04
C TRP A 72 4.87 -3.62 1.04
N ARG A 73 5.87 -2.80 1.36
CA ARG A 73 5.77 -1.77 2.38
C ARG A 73 6.42 -0.47 1.92
N CYS A 74 5.76 0.65 2.14
CA CYS A 74 6.38 1.98 2.03
C CYS A 74 6.03 2.86 3.23
N ILE A 75 6.83 3.90 3.41
CA ILE A 75 6.62 4.97 4.40
C ILE A 75 6.01 6.15 3.67
N VAL A 76 4.94 6.70 4.23
CA VAL A 76 4.25 7.89 3.72
C VAL A 76 4.42 9.01 4.73
N SER A 77 5.00 10.13 4.31
CA SER A 77 5.20 11.32 5.13
C SER A 77 4.27 12.43 4.64
N VAL A 78 3.55 13.02 5.59
CA VAL A 78 2.57 14.09 5.34
C VAL A 78 2.97 15.31 6.17
N GLU A 79 3.27 16.42 5.51
CA GLU A 79 3.72 17.64 6.17
C GLU A 79 2.58 18.37 6.88
N GLN A 80 1.43 18.50 6.21
CA GLN A 80 0.28 19.22 6.73
C GLN A 80 -0.44 18.37 7.79
N ASP A 81 -0.45 18.85 9.02
CA ASP A 81 -1.17 18.19 10.11
C ASP A 81 -2.67 18.08 9.79
N GLU A 82 -3.30 17.01 10.28
CA GLU A 82 -4.73 16.67 10.07
C GLU A 82 -5.19 16.47 8.62
N SER A 83 -4.31 16.63 7.62
CA SER A 83 -4.65 16.43 6.20
C SER A 83 -4.77 14.96 5.79
N HIS A 84 -4.33 14.04 6.66
CA HIS A 84 -4.44 12.60 6.44
C HIS A 84 -4.61 11.83 7.75
N SER A 85 -5.29 10.69 7.67
CA SER A 85 -5.45 9.71 8.75
C SER A 85 -5.51 8.31 8.14
N THR A 86 -5.39 7.27 8.98
CA THR A 86 -5.59 5.89 8.53
C THR A 86 -6.98 5.66 7.96
N ASP A 87 -8.00 6.30 8.55
CA ASP A 87 -9.40 6.14 8.13
C ASP A 87 -9.62 6.78 6.76
N MET A 88 -9.04 7.97 6.54
CA MET A 88 -9.05 8.62 5.21
C MET A 88 -8.36 7.76 4.15
N MET A 89 -7.19 7.17 4.48
CA MET A 89 -6.51 6.26 3.57
C MET A 89 -7.34 4.99 3.30
N GLN A 90 -8.02 4.46 4.30
CA GLN A 90 -8.90 3.31 4.11
C GLN A 90 -10.06 3.62 3.17
N GLU A 91 -10.71 4.78 3.34
CA GLU A 91 -11.78 5.24 2.46
C GLU A 91 -11.30 5.46 1.02
N ASP A 92 -10.16 6.15 0.84
CA ASP A 92 -9.67 6.53 -0.48
C ASP A 92 -9.17 5.34 -1.29
N PHE A 93 -8.61 4.32 -0.63
CA PHE A 93 -8.09 3.13 -1.29
C PHE A 93 -9.15 2.08 -1.60
N ASP A 94 -10.29 2.09 -0.92
CA ASP A 94 -11.28 1.04 -1.12
C ASP A 94 -11.80 1.04 -2.57
N MET A 95 -11.79 -0.14 -3.19
CA MET A 95 -12.19 -0.37 -4.58
C MET A 95 -11.31 0.31 -5.65
N VAL A 96 -10.13 0.86 -5.30
CA VAL A 96 -9.20 1.39 -6.31
C VAL A 96 -8.66 0.23 -7.18
N PRO A 97 -8.81 0.27 -8.51
CA PRO A 97 -8.38 -0.83 -9.37
C PRO A 97 -6.86 -1.08 -9.35
N VAL A 98 -6.47 -2.34 -9.48
CA VAL A 98 -5.07 -2.78 -9.58
C VAL A 98 -4.85 -3.72 -10.76
N VAL A 99 -3.61 -3.78 -11.24
CA VAL A 99 -3.13 -4.82 -12.15
C VAL A 99 -2.75 -6.04 -11.31
N LYS A 100 -3.38 -7.18 -11.61
CA LYS A 100 -3.08 -8.48 -10.99
C LYS A 100 -2.25 -9.39 -11.89
N ASN A 101 -1.85 -10.53 -11.34
CA ASN A 101 -0.94 -11.52 -11.92
C ASN A 101 0.46 -10.95 -12.19
N LEU A 102 0.98 -10.14 -11.27
CA LEU A 102 2.38 -9.70 -11.26
C LEU A 102 3.18 -10.66 -10.36
N ASN A 103 4.00 -10.16 -9.42
CA ASN A 103 4.74 -11.03 -8.49
C ASN A 103 4.03 -11.25 -7.15
N GLU A 104 2.81 -10.75 -6.94
CA GLU A 104 2.01 -11.16 -5.79
C GLU A 104 1.73 -12.67 -5.80
N ASN A 105 1.63 -13.27 -4.61
CA ASN A 105 1.23 -14.66 -4.44
C ASN A 105 -0.06 -14.80 -3.59
N ALA A 106 -0.71 -13.68 -3.28
CA ALA A 106 -2.04 -13.65 -2.71
C ALA A 106 -3.08 -13.85 -3.83
N ASN A 107 -4.14 -14.61 -3.56
CA ASN A 107 -5.26 -14.71 -4.49
C ASN A 107 -6.14 -13.44 -4.39
N ILE A 108 -5.85 -12.46 -5.23
CA ILE A 108 -6.62 -11.21 -5.34
C ILE A 108 -7.62 -11.40 -6.48
N GLU A 109 -8.82 -11.90 -6.14
CA GLU A 109 -9.85 -12.25 -7.11
C GLU A 109 -10.39 -11.00 -7.80
N GLU A 110 -10.88 -10.05 -7.00
CA GLU A 110 -11.22 -8.71 -7.44
C GLU A 110 -9.94 -7.90 -7.64
N ALA A 111 -9.70 -7.43 -8.86
CA ALA A 111 -8.52 -6.65 -9.21
C ALA A 111 -8.60 -5.21 -8.65
N LEU A 112 -8.69 -5.08 -7.33
CA LEU A 112 -8.78 -3.84 -6.58
C LEU A 112 -8.00 -3.89 -5.26
N PHE A 113 -7.65 -2.73 -4.74
CA PHE A 113 -7.37 -2.55 -3.33
C PHE A 113 -8.67 -2.67 -2.54
N CYS A 114 -8.66 -3.46 -1.47
CA CYS A 114 -9.79 -3.64 -0.58
C CYS A 114 -9.35 -3.33 0.85
N THR A 115 -10.06 -2.42 1.50
CA THR A 115 -9.82 -2.00 2.89
C THR A 115 -10.97 -2.40 3.80
N SER A 116 -12.19 -2.48 3.26
CA SER A 116 -13.43 -2.60 4.02
C SER A 116 -13.90 -4.05 4.26
N ASP A 117 -13.48 -5.02 3.44
CA ASP A 117 -13.90 -6.43 3.56
C ASP A 117 -13.00 -7.22 4.52
N SER A 118 -13.59 -7.78 5.57
CA SER A 118 -12.86 -8.53 6.62
C SER A 118 -12.16 -9.81 6.13
N LYS A 119 -12.56 -10.36 4.98
CA LYS A 119 -11.91 -11.52 4.36
C LYS A 119 -10.87 -11.09 3.33
N LYS A 120 -11.16 -10.03 2.58
CA LYS A 120 -10.41 -9.62 1.38
C LYS A 120 -9.53 -8.39 1.55
N CYS A 121 -9.46 -7.81 2.75
CA CYS A 121 -8.58 -6.69 3.04
C CYS A 121 -7.12 -7.00 2.64
N ASN A 122 -6.58 -6.28 1.66
CA ASN A 122 -5.29 -6.54 1.02
C ASN A 122 -4.30 -5.37 1.11
N ILE A 123 -4.68 -4.31 1.83
CA ILE A 123 -3.85 -3.14 2.13
C ILE A 123 -4.18 -2.62 3.53
N LEU A 124 -3.14 -2.22 4.26
CA LEU A 124 -3.20 -1.80 5.66
C LEU A 124 -2.44 -0.49 5.83
N PHE A 125 -2.91 0.33 6.77
CA PHE A 125 -2.31 1.60 7.13
C PHE A 125 -2.08 1.66 8.63
N LYS A 126 -0.94 2.20 9.04
CA LYS A 126 -0.60 2.38 10.45
C LYS A 126 0.11 3.70 10.67
N ILE A 127 -0.30 4.45 11.69
CA ILE A 127 0.46 5.63 12.16
C ILE A 127 1.78 5.15 12.79
N LEU A 128 2.90 5.71 12.34
CA LEU A 128 4.18 5.59 12.99
C LEU A 128 4.31 6.77 13.95
N VAL A 129 4.19 6.50 15.24
CA VAL A 129 4.45 7.50 16.27
C VAL A 129 5.94 7.81 16.25
N GLU A 130 6.32 9.09 16.22
CA GLU A 130 7.70 9.46 16.53
C GLU A 130 7.98 9.02 17.97
N ASP A 131 8.98 8.16 18.19
CA ASP A 131 9.45 7.84 19.53
C ASP A 131 9.64 9.15 20.31
N ASP A 132 9.00 9.26 21.48
CA ASP A 132 9.06 10.40 22.40
C ASP A 132 10.52 10.83 22.65
N LYS A 133 11.03 11.76 21.85
CA LYS A 133 12.32 12.43 22.08
C LYS A 133 12.28 13.40 23.26
N TYR A 134 11.19 13.43 24.02
CA TYR A 134 10.99 14.26 25.21
C TYR A 134 10.46 13.47 26.42
N SER A 135 10.87 12.22 26.59
CA SER A 135 10.89 11.64 27.94
C SER A 135 12.03 12.28 28.73
N ILE A 136 11.71 13.34 29.48
CA ILE A 136 12.57 13.97 30.50
C ILE A 136 12.59 13.07 31.74
#